data_AF-A0A1Q6Q4S3-F1
#
_entry.id   AF-A0A1Q6Q4S3-F1
#
_cell.length_a   1.000
_cell.length_b   1.000
_cell.length_c   1.000
_cell.angle_alpha   90.00
_cell.angle_beta   90.00
_cell.angle_gamma   90.00
#
_symmetry.space_group_name_H-M   'P 1'
#
loop_
_entity.id
_entity.type
_entity.pdbx_description
1 polymer ?
#
loop_
_entity_poly.entity_id
_entity_poly.type
_entity_poly.pdbx_seq_one_letter_code
_entity_poly.pdbx_strand_id
1 'polypeptide(L)'
;MLKEKIRSDDQIEIYEYHSGEQLLMEMDHFFDVIFMDVVLPKRDGMSIAEELYRMNPLILLIYCSGTILPTTEAFQVQPYRYLLKQEMTDSE
;
A
#
# COMPACT_ATOMS: atom_id res chain seq x y z
N MET A 1 10.73 10.99 12.42
CA MET A 1 9.61 10.06 12.24
C MET A 1 8.40 10.68 12.89
N LEU A 2 7.44 11.16 12.09
CA LEU A 2 6.17 11.66 12.58
C LEU A 2 5.18 10.50 12.44
N LYS A 3 4.75 9.89 13.54
CA LYS A 3 3.63 8.94 13.57
C LYS A 3 2.38 9.76 13.91
N GLU A 4 1.66 10.25 12.91
CA GLU A 4 0.38 10.91 13.14
C GLU A 4 -0.71 9.84 13.24
N LYS A 5 -1.08 9.51 14.48
CA LYS A 5 -2.15 8.55 14.77
C LYS A 5 -3.49 9.29 14.74
N ILE A 6 -4.22 9.17 13.65
CA ILE A 6 -5.60 9.67 13.56
C ILE A 6 -6.51 8.67 14.27
N ARG A 7 -7.15 9.07 15.37
CA ARG A 7 -8.13 8.24 16.11
C ARG A 7 -9.54 8.65 15.73
N SER A 8 -10.31 7.74 15.11
CA SER A 8 -11.78 7.77 15.17
C SER A 8 -12.27 6.68 16.13
N ASP A 9 -13.55 6.67 16.49
CA ASP A 9 -14.15 5.89 17.59
C ASP A 9 -14.17 4.34 17.42
N ASP A 10 -13.38 3.81 16.49
CA ASP A 10 -13.03 2.39 16.33
C ASP A 10 -11.50 2.30 16.27
N GLN A 11 -10.88 1.28 16.86
CA GLN A 11 -9.41 1.14 17.07
C GLN A 11 -8.60 0.97 15.77
N ILE A 12 -8.69 1.94 14.86
CA ILE A 12 -7.93 1.99 13.62
C ILE A 12 -6.61 2.68 13.91
N GLU A 13 -5.51 2.02 13.54
CA GLU A 13 -4.17 2.58 13.63
C GLU A 13 -3.63 2.80 12.22
N ILE A 14 -3.39 4.06 11.87
CA ILE A 14 -2.86 4.44 10.57
C ILE A 14 -1.38 4.73 10.72
N TYR A 15 -0.59 4.15 9.82
CA TYR A 15 0.84 4.35 9.72
C TYR A 15 1.18 4.79 8.31
N GLU A 16 1.97 5.85 8.19
CA GLU A 16 2.40 6.39 6.91
C GLU A 16 3.90 6.16 6.70
N TYR A 17 4.25 5.79 5.48
CA TYR A 17 5.62 5.53 5.05
C TYR A 17 5.88 6.24 3.73
N HIS A 18 7.03 6.89 3.60
CA HIS A 18 7.38 7.67 2.40
C HIS A 18 8.31 6.90 1.45
N SER A 19 8.67 5.66 1.79
CA SER A 19 9.34 4.75 0.88
C SER A 19 9.02 3.30 1.24
N GLY A 20 9.13 2.41 0.26
CA GLY A 20 8.89 0.98 0.48
C GLY A 20 9.88 0.38 1.48
N GLU A 21 11.11 0.89 1.54
CA GLU A 21 12.11 0.43 2.51
C GLU A 21 11.72 0.76 3.96
N GLN A 22 11.11 1.93 4.20
CA GLN A 22 10.63 2.28 5.55
C GLN A 22 9.52 1.33 6.02
N LEU A 23 8.62 0.96 5.10
CA LEU A 23 7.56 -0.02 5.37
C LEU A 23 8.14 -1.41 5.64
N LEU A 24 9.10 -1.87 4.84
CA LEU A 24 9.75 -3.18 5.01
C LEU A 24 10.50 -3.30 6.34
N MET A 25 11.05 -2.21 6.88
CA MET A 25 11.72 -2.20 8.19
C MET A 25 10.76 -2.39 9.37
N GLU A 26 9.46 -2.14 9.19
CA GLU A 26 8.44 -2.24 10.25
C GLU A 26 7.53 -3.46 10.06
N MET A 27 7.96 -4.45 9.26
CA MET A 27 7.17 -5.65 8.97
C MET A 27 6.95 -6.60 10.15
N ASP A 28 7.68 -6.42 11.24
CA ASP A 28 7.35 -7.07 12.52
C ASP A 28 6.01 -6.56 13.09
N HIS A 29 5.49 -5.44 12.56
CA HIS A 29 4.14 -4.97 12.83
C HIS A 29 3.13 -5.71 11.96
N PHE A 30 2.08 -6.24 12.58
CA PHE A 30 0.99 -6.90 11.86
C PHE A 30 0.03 -5.86 11.30
N PHE A 31 0.07 -5.65 9.99
CA PHE A 31 -0.90 -4.83 9.28
C PHE A 31 -2.01 -5.71 8.69
N ASP A 32 -3.25 -5.30 8.88
CA ASP A 32 -4.40 -5.94 8.23
C ASP A 32 -4.51 -5.52 6.75
N VAL A 33 -4.26 -4.24 6.48
CA VAL A 33 -4.43 -3.61 5.16
C VAL A 33 -3.22 -2.73 4.84
N ILE A 34 -2.74 -2.80 3.60
CA ILE A 34 -1.74 -1.87 3.06
C ILE A 34 -2.27 -1.21 1.80
N PHE A 35 -2.27 0.12 1.81
CA PHE A 35 -2.39 0.94 0.61
C PHE A 35 -0.99 1.22 0.08
N MET A 36 -0.69 0.71 -1.12
CA MET A 36 0.62 0.82 -1.75
C MET A 36 0.55 1.76 -2.94
N ASP A 37 1.28 2.87 -2.88
CA ASP A 37 1.55 3.65 -4.09
C ASP A 37 2.39 2.81 -5.05
N VAL A 38 1.94 2.67 -6.29
CA VAL A 38 2.69 1.93 -7.32
C VAL A 38 3.95 2.71 -7.73
N VAL A 39 3.89 4.04 -7.71
CA VAL A 39 5.02 4.91 -8.07
C VAL A 39 5.67 5.45 -6.81
N LEU A 40 6.81 4.86 -6.43
CA LEU A 40 7.59 5.26 -5.26
C LEU A 40 8.98 5.76 -5.66
N PRO A 41 9.59 6.67 -4.87
CA PRO A 41 10.89 7.26 -5.15
C PRO A 41 12.01 6.30 -4.70
N LYS A 42 12.23 5.18 -5.42
CA LYS A 42 13.44 4.32 -5.42
C LYS A 42 13.13 2.95 -6.04
N ARG A 43 12.26 2.19 -5.37
CA ARG A 43 11.75 0.89 -5.78
C ARG A 43 10.28 1.06 -6.14
N ASP A 44 9.81 0.42 -7.19
CA ASP A 44 8.39 0.47 -7.53
C ASP A 44 7.56 -0.28 -6.48
N GLY A 45 6.31 0.15 -6.28
CA GLY A 45 5.42 -0.40 -5.27
C GLY A 45 5.05 -1.87 -5.49
N MET A 46 5.10 -2.37 -6.73
CA MET A 46 4.83 -3.78 -7.03
C MET A 46 5.96 -4.66 -6.50
N SER A 47 7.22 -4.26 -6.69
CA SER A 47 8.38 -4.98 -6.16
C SER A 47 8.38 -5.04 -4.62
N ILE A 48 7.88 -3.99 -3.97
CA ILE A 48 7.71 -3.95 -2.50
C ILE A 48 6.59 -4.89 -2.09
N ALA A 49 5.45 -4.84 -2.77
CA ALA A 49 4.31 -5.72 -2.52
C ALA A 49 4.64 -7.20 -2.68
N GLU A 50 5.46 -7.57 -3.67
CA GLU A 50 5.96 -8.95 -3.80
C GLU A 50 6.76 -9.40 -2.58
N GLU A 51 7.56 -8.52 -2.00
CA GLU A 51 8.33 -8.80 -0.78
C GLU A 51 7.41 -8.96 0.43
N LEU A 52 6.43 -8.06 0.58
CA LEU A 52 5.40 -8.13 1.62
C LEU A 52 4.59 -9.42 1.53
N TYR A 53 4.17 -9.80 0.33
CA TYR A 53 3.39 -11.03 0.08
C TYR A 53 4.19 -12.30 0.43
N ARG A 54 5.51 -12.31 0.16
CA ARG A 54 6.38 -13.42 0.58
C ARG A 54 6.51 -13.53 2.10
N MET A 55 6.44 -12.41 2.81
CA MET A 55 6.54 -12.37 4.29
C MET A 55 5.20 -12.72 4.95
N ASN A 56 4.11 -12.16 4.45
CA ASN A 56 2.76 -12.42 4.94
C ASN A 56 1.75 -12.42 3.77
N PRO A 57 1.37 -13.59 3.23
CA PRO A 57 0.41 -13.68 2.13
C PRO A 57 -1.04 -13.38 2.53
N LEU A 58 -1.33 -13.20 3.84
CA LEU A 58 -2.67 -12.88 4.33
C LEU A 58 -2.96 -11.38 4.37
N ILE A 59 -1.96 -10.54 4.09
CA ILE A 59 -2.13 -9.09 4.12
C ILE A 59 -3.02 -8.60 2.98
N LEU A 60 -3.99 -7.74 3.30
CA LEU A 60 -4.86 -7.18 2.27
C LEU A 60 -4.15 -6.01 1.57
N LEU A 61 -3.70 -6.24 0.35
CA LEU A 61 -3.00 -5.25 -0.44
C LEU A 61 -3.96 -4.50 -1.39
N ILE A 62 -3.88 -3.17 -1.38
CA ILE A 62 -4.58 -2.28 -2.30
C ILE A 62 -3.53 -1.41 -3.01
N TYR A 63 -3.46 -1.50 -4.34
CA TYR A 63 -2.61 -0.59 -5.11
C TYR A 63 -3.30 0.74 -5.36
N CYS A 64 -2.53 1.81 -5.34
CA CYS A 64 -2.95 3.16 -5.70
C CYS A 64 -1.98 3.71 -6.74
N SER A 65 -2.45 4.18 -7.90
CA SER A 65 -1.57 4.79 -8.90
C SER A 65 -2.22 5.94 -9.65
N GLY A 66 -1.48 7.01 -9.90
CA GLY A 66 -1.96 8.14 -10.71
C GLY A 66 -1.59 8.06 -12.19
N THR A 67 -0.64 7.19 -12.55
CA THR A 67 -0.03 7.19 -13.88
C THR A 67 0.12 5.80 -14.48
N ILE A 68 0.13 4.75 -13.65
CA ILE A 68 0.30 3.36 -14.10
C ILE A 68 -1.08 2.69 -14.09
N LEU A 69 -1.50 2.22 -15.26
CA LEU A 69 -2.72 1.43 -15.40
C LEU A 69 -2.49 -0.01 -14.87
N PRO A 70 -3.55 -0.72 -14.45
CA PRO A 70 -3.41 -2.09 -13.99
C PRO A 70 -2.86 -3.00 -15.09
N THR A 71 -1.85 -3.81 -14.79
CA THR A 71 -1.25 -4.80 -15.71
C THR A 71 -1.30 -6.20 -15.13
N THR A 72 -1.07 -7.22 -15.95
CA THR A 72 -0.98 -8.62 -15.50
C THR A 72 0.06 -8.83 -14.41
N GLU A 73 1.18 -8.12 -14.49
CA GLU A 73 2.28 -8.16 -13.52
C GLU A 73 1.82 -7.63 -12.17
N ALA A 74 1.08 -6.51 -12.17
CA ALA A 74 0.53 -5.94 -10.94
C ALA A 74 -0.37 -6.92 -10.18
N PHE A 75 -1.02 -7.86 -10.87
CA PHE A 75 -1.90 -8.85 -10.23
C PHE A 75 -1.21 -10.15 -9.81
N GLN A 76 0.10 -10.31 -9.98
CA GLN A 76 0.80 -11.54 -9.58
C GLN A 76 0.69 -11.84 -8.09
N VAL A 77 0.68 -10.80 -7.25
CA VAL A 77 0.48 -10.90 -5.79
C VAL A 77 -1.00 -10.88 -5.38
N GLN A 78 -1.92 -10.93 -6.35
CA GLN A 78 -3.37 -10.93 -6.14
C GLN A 78 -3.84 -9.81 -5.19
N PRO A 79 -3.54 -8.53 -5.49
CA PRO A 79 -4.05 -7.42 -4.69
C PRO A 79 -5.58 -7.46 -4.67
N TYR A 80 -6.17 -7.06 -3.55
CA TYR A 80 -7.62 -7.02 -3.41
C TYR A 80 -8.25 -6.02 -4.39
N ARG A 81 -7.61 -4.86 -4.57
CA ARG A 81 -8.05 -3.76 -5.46
C ARG A 81 -6.85 -3.04 -6.06
N TYR A 82 -7.08 -2.43 -7.22
CA TYR A 82 -6.20 -1.45 -7.84
C TYR A 82 -7.00 -0.17 -8.07
N LEU A 83 -6.57 0.94 -7.45
CA LEU A 83 -7.25 2.23 -7.47
C LEU A 83 -6.45 3.22 -8.32
N LEU A 84 -7.11 3.84 -9.29
CA LEU A 84 -6.53 4.95 -10.06
C LEU A 84 -6.79 6.27 -9.32
N LYS A 85 -5.73 7.02 -9.01
CA LYS A 85 -5.84 8.29 -8.27
C LYS A 85 -6.69 9.34 -9.01
N GLN A 86 -6.82 9.23 -10.33
CA GLN A 86 -7.69 10.13 -11.11
C GLN A 86 -9.18 9.88 -10.85
N GLU A 87 -9.57 8.63 -10.56
CA GLU A 87 -10.95 8.26 -10.19
C GLU A 87 -11.29 8.61 -8.73
N MET A 88 -10.30 9.06 -7.94
CA MET A 88 -10.51 9.54 -6.56
C MET A 88 -10.95 11.01 -6.51
N THR A 89 -11.05 11.69 -7.66
CA THR A 89 -11.36 13.14 -7.72
C THR A 89 -12.83 13.47 -7.98
N ASP A 90 -13.70 12.47 -8.19
CA ASP A 90 -15.11 12.74 -8.49
C ASP A 90 -16.01 12.39 -7.30
N SER A 91 -16.09 13.33 -6.37
CA SER A 91 -17.27 13.51 -5.51
C SER A 91 -17.45 15.00 -5.27
N GLU A 92 -18.10 15.66 -6.23
CA GLU A 92 -18.80 16.94 -6.00
C GLU A 92 -20.05 16.74 -5.14
#